data_AF-A0A2T0A5A2-F1
#
_entry.id   AF-A0A2T0A5A2-F1
#
_cell.length_a   1.000
_cell.length_b   1.000
_cell.length_c   1.000
_cell.angle_alpha   90.00
_cell.angle_beta   90.00
_cell.angle_gamma   90.00
#
_symmetry.space_group_name_H-M   'P 1'
#
loop_
_entity.id
_entity.type
_entity.pdbx_description
1 polymer ?
#
loop_
_entity_poly.entity_id
_entity_poly.type
_entity_poly.pdbx_seq_one_letter_code
_entity_poly.pdbx_strand_id
1 'polypeptide(L)'
;MVTTILLPVSSSTTLSSLRSLVLTALQATASSASHDDPDLPALPSSANDIALWRLEAPEKQADGSASEKWVRLRDEKSGADKWGVAEAEEIGVSFKSADGTFPTPVVVRPVDDYEEQ
;
A
#
# COMPACT_ATOMS: atom_id res chain seq x y z
N MET A 1 11.43 -8.12 -4.53
CA MET A 1 10.52 -9.01 -3.77
C MET A 1 9.22 -8.24 -3.56
N VAL A 2 8.06 -8.84 -3.84
CA VAL A 2 6.75 -8.23 -3.58
C VAL A 2 6.13 -8.99 -2.41
N THR A 3 5.67 -8.27 -1.39
CA THR A 3 5.02 -8.84 -0.21
C THR A 3 3.56 -8.41 -0.21
N THR A 4 2.66 -9.39 -0.18
CA THR A 4 1.22 -9.16 -0.03
C THR A 4 0.80 -9.53 1.39
N ILE A 5 0.10 -8.61 2.07
CA ILE A 5 -0.42 -8.81 3.43
C ILE A 5 -1.93 -8.65 3.38
N LEU A 6 -2.66 -9.65 3.88
CA LEU A 6 -4.11 -9.58 4.06
C LEU A 6 -4.41 -9.04 5.46
N LEU A 7 -5.11 -7.92 5.53
CA LEU A 7 -5.47 -7.27 6.79
C LEU A 7 -6.99 -7.32 7.00
N PRO A 8 -7.47 -7.74 8.18
CA PRO A 8 -8.89 -7.64 8.49
C PRO A 8 -9.26 -6.16 8.68
N VAL A 9 -10.20 -5.68 7.87
CA VAL A 9 -10.73 -4.31 7.94
C VAL A 9 -12.24 -4.37 8.14
N SER A 10 -12.73 -3.65 9.15
CA SER A 10 -14.16 -3.42 9.35
C SER A 10 -14.55 -2.03 8.86
N SER A 11 -15.85 -1.80 8.63
CA SER A 11 -16.37 -0.46 8.27
C SER A 11 -15.99 0.62 9.28
N SER A 12 -15.80 0.27 10.55
CA SER A 12 -15.40 1.21 11.62
C SER A 12 -13.89 1.43 11.74
N THR A 13 -13.08 0.72 10.96
CA THR A 13 -11.62 0.87 10.99
C THR A 13 -11.24 2.26 10.51
N THR A 14 -10.52 3.02 11.33
CA THR A 14 -10.00 4.34 11.01
C THR A 14 -8.63 4.26 10.34
N LEU A 15 -8.21 5.33 9.68
CA LEU A 15 -6.92 5.36 8.96
C LEU A 15 -5.74 5.17 9.93
N SER A 16 -5.84 5.77 11.12
CA SER A 16 -4.85 5.60 12.19
C SER A 16 -4.70 4.15 12.64
N SER A 17 -5.82 3.44 12.77
CA SER A 17 -5.85 2.03 13.17
C SER A 17 -5.28 1.15 12.07
N LEU A 18 -5.63 1.43 10.81
CA LEU A 18 -5.11 0.71 9.66
C LEU A 18 -3.58 0.89 9.51
N ARG A 19 -3.06 2.12 9.65
CA ARG A 19 -1.59 2.36 9.62
C ARG A 19 -0.86 1.58 10.70
N SER A 20 -1.45 1.47 11.89
CA SER A 20 -0.88 0.70 13.00
C SER A 20 -0.89 -0.81 12.71
N LEU A 21 -1.96 -1.32 12.11
CA LEU A 21 -2.06 -2.72 11.67
C LEU A 21 -1.04 -3.04 10.57
N VAL A 22 -0.92 -2.17 9.56
CA VAL A 22 0.07 -2.29 8.49
C VAL A 22 1.48 -2.34 9.07
N LEU A 23 1.83 -1.41 9.96
CA LEU A 23 3.16 -1.39 10.59
C LEU A 23 3.44 -2.69 11.35
N THR A 24 2.48 -3.15 12.15
CA THR A 24 2.62 -4.39 12.94
C THR A 24 2.83 -5.59 12.02
N ALA A 25 2.05 -5.69 10.94
CA ALA A 25 2.18 -6.79 9.99
C ALA A 25 3.52 -6.75 9.24
N LEU A 26 3.95 -5.58 8.77
CA LEU A 26 5.24 -5.41 8.12
C LEU A 26 6.40 -5.77 9.06
N GLN A 27 6.35 -5.35 10.32
CA GLN A 27 7.36 -5.70 11.32
C GLN A 27 7.39 -7.21 11.60
N ALA A 28 6.24 -7.87 11.66
CA ALA A 28 6.17 -9.32 11.82
C ALA A 28 6.77 -10.04 10.62
N THR A 29 6.45 -9.61 9.39
CA THR A 29 7.03 -10.17 8.16
C THR A 29 8.54 -9.92 8.10
N ALA A 30 9.00 -8.70 8.37
CA ALA A 30 10.42 -8.37 8.37
C ALA A 30 11.19 -9.16 9.44
N SER A 31 10.63 -9.32 10.65
CA SER A 31 11.23 -10.12 11.71
C SER A 31 11.39 -11.59 11.31
N SER A 32 10.43 -12.14 10.57
CA SER A 32 10.53 -13.50 10.01
C SER A 32 11.54 -13.63 8.87
N ALA A 33 11.81 -12.55 8.14
CA ALA A 33 12.72 -12.54 6.98
C ALA A 33 14.16 -12.11 7.33
N SER A 34 14.36 -11.37 8.43
CA SER A 34 15.66 -10.85 8.84
C SER A 34 16.71 -11.91 9.25
N HIS A 35 16.35 -13.19 9.27
CA HIS A 35 17.33 -14.29 9.33
C HIS A 35 17.98 -14.60 7.97
N ASP A 36 17.33 -14.26 6.86
CA ASP A 36 17.73 -14.66 5.51
C ASP A 36 18.14 -13.47 4.60
N ASP A 37 17.75 -12.23 4.92
CA ASP A 37 18.03 -11.07 4.07
C ASP A 37 18.39 -9.79 4.88
N PRO A 38 19.69 -9.47 5.07
CA PRO A 38 20.14 -8.29 5.82
C PRO A 38 19.96 -6.97 5.06
N ASP A 39 19.63 -7.00 3.76
CA ASP A 39 19.45 -5.80 2.93
C ASP A 39 18.00 -5.28 2.92
N LEU A 40 17.13 -5.87 3.75
CA LEU A 40 15.76 -5.37 3.90
C LEU A 40 15.77 -3.93 4.42
N PRO A 41 15.06 -3.00 3.75
CA PRO A 41 15.02 -1.61 4.17
C PRO A 41 14.40 -1.49 5.57
N ALA A 42 14.98 -0.62 6.39
CA ALA A 42 14.49 -0.35 7.73
C ALA A 42 13.04 0.15 7.67
N LEU A 43 12.14 -0.57 8.35
CA LEU A 43 10.76 -0.15 8.51
C LEU A 43 10.67 1.08 9.43
N PRO A 44 9.69 1.98 9.22
CA PRO A 44 9.48 3.12 10.11
C PRO A 44 9.13 2.66 11.52
N SER A 45 9.55 3.41 12.54
CA SER A 45 9.23 3.13 13.93
C SER A 45 7.83 3.62 14.35
N SER A 46 7.19 4.43 13.52
CA SER A 46 5.91 5.08 13.82
C SER A 46 4.91 4.87 12.68
N ALA A 47 3.67 4.51 13.02
CA ALA A 47 2.57 4.43 12.06
C ALA A 47 2.25 5.79 11.40
N ASN A 48 2.69 6.90 12.01
CA ASN A 48 2.54 8.23 11.40
C ASN A 48 3.48 8.50 10.23
N ASP A 49 4.53 7.68 10.07
CA ASP A 49 5.45 7.74 8.94
C ASP A 49 5.01 6.81 7.80
N ILE A 50 3.77 6.33 7.84
CA ILE A 50 3.13 5.53 6.78
C ILE A 50 2.01 6.34 6.13
N ALA A 51 2.01 6.38 4.80
CA ALA A 51 0.88 6.83 3.99
C ALA A 51 0.21 5.65 3.29
N LEU A 52 -1.12 5.71 3.24
CA LEU A 52 -1.97 4.73 2.57
C LEU A 52 -2.59 5.38 1.32
N TRP A 53 -2.66 4.60 0.25
CA TRP A 53 -3.10 5.06 -1.06
C TRP A 53 -4.13 4.08 -1.62
N ARG A 54 -5.22 4.59 -2.17
CA ARG A 54 -6.15 3.79 -2.96
C ARG A 54 -5.80 3.94 -4.44
N LEU A 55 -6.03 2.88 -5.22
CA LEU A 55 -5.92 2.94 -6.67
C LEU A 55 -7.23 3.49 -7.23
N GLU A 56 -7.18 4.57 -8.00
CA GLU A 56 -8.34 4.98 -8.78
C GLU A 56 -8.51 4.05 -9.98
N ALA A 57 -9.77 3.82 -10.36
CA ALA A 57 -10.10 3.04 -11.54
C ALA A 57 -9.30 3.58 -12.75
N PRO A 58 -8.66 2.70 -13.54
CA PRO A 58 -7.82 3.13 -14.64
C PRO A 58 -8.66 3.92 -15.64
N GLU A 59 -8.31 5.20 -15.84
CA GLU A 59 -8.85 5.98 -16.94
C GLU A 59 -8.11 5.55 -18.22
N LYS A 60 -8.85 5.05 -19.21
CA LYS A 60 -8.29 4.79 -20.54
C LYS A 60 -7.87 6.13 -21.13
N GLN A 61 -6.58 6.32 -21.34
CA GLN A 61 -6.07 7.47 -22.06
C GLN A 61 -6.42 7.33 -23.56
N ALA A 62 -6.42 8.46 -24.27
CA ALA A 62 -6.78 8.52 -25.69
C ALA A 62 -5.83 7.70 -26.60
N ASP A 63 -4.64 7.34 -26.10
CA ASP A 63 -3.65 6.49 -26.77
C ASP A 63 -3.82 4.98 -26.47
N GLY A 64 -4.84 4.61 -25.69
CA GLY A 64 -5.10 3.23 -25.28
C GLY A 64 -4.29 2.75 -24.08
N SER A 65 -3.39 3.57 -23.53
CA SER A 65 -2.66 3.25 -22.30
C SER A 65 -3.54 3.44 -21.06
N ALA A 66 -3.31 2.60 -20.06
CA ALA A 66 -3.90 2.74 -18.72
C ALA A 66 -2.78 3.13 -17.76
N SER A 67 -2.88 4.32 -17.18
CA SER A 67 -1.96 4.75 -16.11
C SER A 67 -2.62 4.52 -14.76
N GLU A 68 -1.99 3.73 -13.90
CA GLU A 68 -2.40 3.60 -12.50
C GLU A 68 -2.32 4.96 -11.80
N LYS A 69 -3.43 5.38 -11.18
CA LYS A 69 -3.50 6.65 -10.47
C LYS A 69 -3.77 6.40 -8.99
N TRP A 70 -2.76 6.67 -8.18
CA TRP A 70 -2.83 6.48 -6.72
C TRP A 70 -3.28 7.75 -6.02
N VAL A 71 -4.32 7.64 -5.18
CA VAL A 71 -4.83 8.75 -4.38
C VAL A 71 -4.58 8.49 -2.91
N ARG A 72 -3.87 9.42 -2.25
CA ARG A 72 -3.58 9.33 -0.82
C ARG A 72 -4.86 9.46 0.00
N LEU A 73 -5.07 8.50 0.90
CA LEU A 73 -6.09 8.57 1.93
C LEU A 73 -5.64 9.55 3.02
N ARG A 74 -6.47 10.55 3.32
CA ARG A 74 -6.18 11.62 4.29
C ARG A 74 -7.25 11.79 5.37
N ASP A 75 -8.41 11.15 5.20
CA ASP A 75 -9.49 11.25 6.15
C ASP A 75 -9.26 10.31 7.33
N GLU A 76 -8.78 10.87 8.43
CA GLU A 76 -8.49 10.15 9.68
C GLU A 76 -9.75 9.79 10.48
N LYS A 77 -10.88 10.45 10.22
CA LYS A 77 -12.08 10.38 11.07
C LYS A 77 -13.11 9.43 10.50
N SER A 78 -13.18 9.30 9.18
CA SER A 78 -14.11 8.38 8.55
C SER A 78 -13.61 6.94 8.61
N GLY A 79 -14.56 6.00 8.68
CA GLY A 79 -14.30 4.58 8.58
C GLY A 79 -13.99 4.14 7.15
N ALA A 80 -13.55 2.89 7.01
CA ALA A 80 -13.16 2.30 5.73
C ALA A 80 -14.26 2.36 4.65
N ASP A 81 -15.53 2.37 5.06
CA ASP A 81 -16.69 2.49 4.15
C ASP A 81 -16.73 3.82 3.37
N LYS A 82 -16.02 4.85 3.84
CA LYS A 82 -15.95 6.16 3.19
C LYS A 82 -14.71 6.37 2.33
N TRP A 83 -13.74 5.45 2.38
CA TRP A 83 -12.51 5.59 1.59
C TRP A 83 -12.70 5.16 0.13
N GLY A 84 -13.87 4.59 -0.20
CA GLY A 84 -14.17 4.09 -1.54
C GLY A 84 -13.24 2.95 -1.91
N VAL A 85 -13.03 2.04 -0.96
CA VAL A 85 -12.22 0.82 -1.08
C VAL A 85 -13.17 -0.36 -0.86
N ALA A 86 -13.18 -1.30 -1.80
CA ALA A 86 -13.95 -2.53 -1.71
C ALA A 86 -13.20 -3.63 -0.94
N GLU A 87 -13.93 -4.69 -0.58
CA GLU A 87 -13.29 -5.90 -0.06
C GLU A 87 -12.29 -6.45 -1.08
N ALA A 88 -11.13 -6.90 -0.59
CA ALA A 88 -10.01 -7.41 -1.38
C ALA A 88 -9.37 -6.41 -2.37
N GLU A 89 -9.67 -5.12 -2.24
CA GLU A 89 -9.02 -4.08 -3.04
C GLU A 89 -7.59 -3.79 -2.54
N GLU A 90 -6.69 -3.49 -3.47
CA GLU A 90 -5.29 -3.21 -3.18
C GLU A 90 -5.10 -1.82 -2.57
N ILE A 91 -4.33 -1.76 -1.49
CA ILE A 91 -3.90 -0.50 -0.87
C ILE A 91 -2.39 -0.35 -1.04
N GLY A 92 -2.00 0.76 -1.65
CA GLY A 92 -0.61 1.16 -1.76
C GLY A 92 -0.11 1.68 -0.42
N VAL A 93 1.13 1.32 -0.08
CA VAL A 93 1.82 1.76 1.14
C VAL A 93 3.07 2.52 0.74
N SER A 94 3.30 3.68 1.34
CA SER A 94 4.59 4.37 1.23
C SER A 94 5.07 4.92 2.56
N PHE A 95 6.38 5.03 2.70
CA PHE A 95 7.04 5.52 3.90
C PHE A 95 7.49 6.96 3.72
N LYS A 96 7.43 7.72 4.81
CA LYS A 96 7.87 9.11 4.84
C LYS A 96 9.35 9.22 4.46
N SER A 97 9.65 10.08 3.51
CA SER A 97 11.02 10.41 3.11
C SER A 97 11.67 11.41 4.08
N ALA A 98 12.99 11.56 3.97
CA ALA A 98 13.76 12.46 4.85
C ALA A 98 13.35 13.93 4.74
N ASP A 99 12.79 14.34 3.59
CA ASP A 99 12.22 15.68 3.35
C ASP A 99 10.81 15.86 3.96
N GLY A 100 10.27 14.82 4.59
CA GLY A 100 8.95 14.80 5.21
C GLY A 100 7.80 14.51 4.26
N THR A 101 8.08 14.28 2.96
CA THR A 101 7.08 13.93 1.96
C THR A 101 6.78 12.44 1.96
N PHE A 102 5.71 12.05 1.26
CA PHE A 102 5.34 10.65 1.08
C PHE A 102 5.33 10.38 -0.42
N PRO A 103 6.27 9.56 -0.95
CA PRO A 103 6.29 9.23 -2.35
C PRO A 103 5.04 8.42 -2.71
N THR A 104 4.57 8.58 -3.94
CA THR A 104 3.51 7.72 -4.48
C THR A 104 4.05 6.29 -4.58
N PRO A 105 3.27 5.27 -4.20
CA PRO A 105 3.69 3.88 -4.34
C PRO A 105 3.95 3.53 -5.80
N VAL A 106 5.00 2.75 -6.04
CA VAL A 106 5.34 2.19 -7.35
C VAL A 106 5.12 0.68 -7.25
N VAL A 107 4.17 0.17 -8.04
CA VAL A 107 3.90 -1.27 -8.12
C VAL A 107 4.53 -1.80 -9.40
N VAL A 108 5.49 -2.70 -9.25
CA VAL A 108 6.00 -3.49 -10.38
C VAL A 108 5.20 -4.77 -10.41
N ARG A 109 4.15 -4.80 -11.23
CA ARG A 109 3.45 -6.05 -11.52
C ARG A 109 4.32 -6.86 -12.48
N PRO A 110 4.52 -8.17 -12.27
CA PRO A 110 5.12 -9.00 -13.31
C PRO A 110 4.30 -8.83 -14.58
N VAL A 111 4.98 -8.58 -15.70
CA VAL A 111 4.33 -8.62 -17.00
C VAL A 111 4.07 -10.10 -17.26
N ASP A 112 2.81 -10.50 -17.37
CA ASP A 112 2.50 -11.80 -17.94
C ASP A 112 2.89 -11.72 -19.43
N ASP A 113 4.14 -12.06 -19.75
CA ASP A 113 4.52 -12.47 -21.10
C ASP A 113 3.84 -13.83 -21.36
N TYR A 114 2.52 -13.80 -21.59
CA TYR A 114 1.90 -14.85 -22.38
C TYR A 114 2.42 -14.67 -23.80
N GLU A 115 3.61 -15.22 -24.08
CA GLU A 115 3.93 -15.66 -25.43
C GLU A 115 2.85 -16.70 -25.79
N GLU A 116 1.86 -16.28 -26.58
CA GLU A 116 1.00 -17.18 -27.33
C GLU A 116 1.90 -18.07 -28.20
N GLN A 117 2.25 -19.26 -27.72
CA GLN A 117 2.79 -20.34 -28.54
C GLN A 117 1.67 -21.14 -29.18
#